data_AF-A0A2V7Y612-F1
#
_entry.id   AF-A0A2V7Y612-F1
#
_cell.length_a   1.000
_cell.length_b   1.000
_cell.length_c   1.000
_cell.angle_alpha   90.00
_cell.angle_beta   90.00
_cell.angle_gamma   90.00
#
_symmetry.space_group_name_H-M   'P 1'
#
loop_
_entity.id
_entity.type
_entity.pdbx_description
1 polymer ?
#
loop_
_entity_poly.entity_id
_entity_poly.type
_entity_poly.pdbx_seq_one_letter_code
_entity_poly.pdbx_strand_id
1 'polypeptide(L)' 'RLQDVVGTNRARLSAAVSRDHVVVFSAIDNLVKGAAGGAIQWMNRLLGFPETSGLMGPGLGWL' A
#
# COMPACT_ATOMS: atom_id res chain seq x y z
N ARG A 1 1.35 10.89 -7.57
CA ARG A 1 2.40 10.46 -8.52
C ARG A 1 2.89 9.06 -8.10
N LEU A 2 3.66 8.34 -8.92
CA LEU A 2 4.11 6.98 -8.54
C LEU A 2 4.95 6.99 -7.25
N GLN A 3 5.73 8.05 -7.02
CA GLN A 3 6.54 8.24 -5.81
C GLN A 3 5.75 8.26 -4.49
N ASP A 4 4.44 8.51 -4.53
CA ASP A 4 3.62 8.69 -3.32
C ASP A 4 3.45 7.40 -2.50
N VAL A 5 3.76 6.22 -3.09
CA VAL A 5 3.65 4.93 -2.38
C VAL A 5 4.95 4.49 -1.74
N VAL A 6 6.10 5.01 -2.17
CA VAL A 6 7.43 4.62 -1.69
C VAL A 6 7.55 4.88 -0.19
N GLY A 7 8.00 3.88 0.56
CA GLY A 7 8.11 3.89 2.02
C GLY A 7 6.79 3.85 2.78
N THR A 8 5.64 3.70 2.11
CA THR A 8 4.32 3.73 2.77
C THR A 8 3.62 2.37 2.74
N ASN A 9 2.66 2.17 3.66
CA ASN A 9 1.78 1.00 3.63
C ASN A 9 0.53 1.20 2.73
N ARG A 10 0.63 2.06 1.71
CA ARG A 10 -0.49 2.40 0.81
C ARG A 10 -0.40 1.60 -0.49
N ALA A 11 -1.57 1.34 -1.07
CA ALA A 11 -1.69 0.86 -2.44
C ALA A 11 -2.47 1.89 -3.25
N ARG A 12 -1.90 2.32 -4.38
CA ARG A 12 -2.57 3.19 -5.35
C ARG A 12 -3.12 2.32 -6.47
N LEU A 13 -4.43 2.40 -6.66
CA LEU A 13 -5.13 1.71 -7.73
C LEU A 13 -5.57 2.73 -8.79
N SER A 14 -5.47 2.34 -10.05
CA SER A 14 -6.12 3.02 -11.17
C SER A 14 -6.57 1.99 -12.19
N ALA A 15 -7.47 2.39 -13.08
CA ALA A 15 -7.93 1.53 -14.16
C ALA A 15 -8.10 2.35 -15.45
N ALA A 16 -7.86 1.69 -16.58
CA ALA A 16 -8.16 2.19 -17.90
C ALA A 16 -9.10 1.19 -18.59
N VAL A 17 -10.11 1.70 -19.29
CA VAL A 17 -11.11 0.87 -19.98
C VAL A 17 -10.98 1.10 -21.48
N SER A 18 -10.99 0.02 -22.26
CA SER A 18 -11.02 0.06 -23.72
C SER A 18 -11.93 -1.05 -24.23
N ARG A 19 -13.09 -0.65 -24.80
CA ARG A 19 -14.16 -1.56 -25.23
C ARG A 19 -14.55 -2.52 -24.10
N ASP A 20 -14.35 -3.81 -24.31
CA ASP A 20 -14.68 -4.90 -23.39
C ASP A 20 -13.52 -5.28 -22.47
N HIS A 21 -12.41 -4.52 -22.50
CA HIS A 21 -11.23 -4.77 -21.68
C HIS A 21 -11.05 -3.69 -20.60
N VAL A 22 -10.66 -4.13 -19.41
CA VAL A 22 -10.23 -3.27 -18.30
C VAL A 22 -8.78 -3.62 -17.94
N VAL A 23 -7.92 -2.60 -17.94
CA VAL A 23 -6.54 -2.70 -17.45
C VAL A 23 -6.49 -2.06 -16.07
N VAL A 24 -6.15 -2.84 -15.05
CA VAL A 24 -6.01 -2.35 -13.67
C VAL A 24 -4.54 -2.21 -13.34
N PHE A 25 -4.16 -1.05 -12.79
CA PHE A 25 -2.82 -0.78 -12.29
C PHE A 25 -2.83 -0.76 -10.76
N SER A 26 -1.80 -1.36 -10.17
CA SER A 26 -1.52 -1.30 -8.74
C SER A 26 -0.08 -0.86 -8.53
N ALA A 27 0.10 0.20 -7.75
CA ALA A 27 1.41 0.65 -7.30
C ALA A 27 1.50 0.53 -5.78
N ILE A 28 2.54 -0.13 -5.29
CA ILE A 28 2.86 -0.31 -3.88
C ILE A 28 4.36 -0.13 -3.67
N ASP A 29 4.77 0.15 -2.43
CA ASP A 29 6.11 -0.16 -1.99
C ASP A 29 6.21 -1.68 -1.70
N ASN A 30 7.19 -2.34 -2.31
CA ASN A 30 7.35 -3.79 -2.20
C ASN A 30 7.90 -4.26 -0.85
N LEU A 31 8.63 -3.41 -0.12
CA LEU A 31 9.21 -3.74 1.19
C LEU A 31 8.27 -3.37 2.34
N VAL A 32 7.48 -2.30 2.19
CA VAL A 32 6.49 -1.88 3.18
C VAL A 32 5.17 -2.59 2.92
N LYS A 33 4.35 -2.12 1.97
CA LYS A 33 3.04 -2.74 1.70
C LYS A 33 3.15 -4.18 1.20
N GLY A 34 4.16 -4.49 0.39
CA GLY A 34 4.41 -5.83 -0.14
C GLY A 34 5.00 -6.82 0.86
N ALA A 35 5.55 -6.37 1.99
CA ALA A 35 6.16 -7.23 2.99
C ALA A 35 5.89 -6.76 4.43
N ALA A 36 6.80 -6.00 5.05
CA ALA A 36 6.80 -5.76 6.50
C ALA A 36 5.54 -4.98 6.98
N GLY A 37 5.17 -3.92 6.28
CA GLY A 37 3.96 -3.15 6.57
C GLY A 37 2.67 -3.98 6.36
N GLY A 38 2.67 -4.86 5.35
CA GLY A 38 1.60 -5.84 5.17
C GLY A 38 1.49 -6.81 6.35
N ALA A 39 2.61 -7.35 6.82
CA ALA A 39 2.65 -8.25 7.97
C ALA A 39 2.15 -7.59 9.26
N ILE A 40 2.55 -6.33 9.51
CA ILE A 40 2.04 -5.54 10.64
C ILE A 40 0.53 -5.28 10.51
N GLN A 41 0.03 -5.00 9.31
CA GLN A 41 -1.41 -4.83 9.09
C GLN A 41 -2.20 -6.11 9.43
N TRP A 42 -1.70 -7.28 9.02
CA TRP A 42 -2.28 -8.57 9.37
C TRP A 42 -2.24 -8.85 10.87
N MET A 43 -1.10 -8.56 11.51
CA MET A 43 -0.95 -8.69 12.96
C MET A 43 -1.93 -7.78 13.70
N ASN A 44 -2.07 -6.52 13.29
CA ASN A 44 -3.03 -5.58 13.88
C ASN A 44 -4.45 -6.18 13.85
N ARG A 45 -4.85 -6.70 12.68
CA ARG A 45 -6.15 -7.36 12.51
C ARG A 45 -6.32 -8.58 13.42
N LEU A 46 -5.30 -9.44 13.51
CA LEU A 46 -5.34 -10.65 14.33
C LEU A 46 -5.47 -10.33 15.83
N LEU A 47 -4.79 -9.28 16.29
CA LEU A 47 -4.76 -8.87 17.70
C LEU A 47 -5.88 -7.89 18.08
N GLY A 48 -6.78 -7.55 17.15
CA GLY A 48 -7.90 -6.62 17.41
C GLY A 48 -7.51 -5.15 17.48
N PHE A 49 -6.31 -4.78 17.03
CA PHE A 49 -5.90 -3.38 16.89
C PHE A 49 -6.48 -2.77 15.60
N PRO A 50 -6.59 -1.42 15.52
CA PRO A 50 -6.84 -0.75 14.25
C PRO A 50 -5.78 -1.16 13.21
N GLU A 51 -6.21 -1.62 12.03
CA GLU A 51 -5.30 -2.10 10.98
C GLU A 51 -4.23 -1.07 10.57
N THR A 52 -4.51 0.23 10.76
CA THR A 52 -3.62 1.35 10.42
C THR A 52 -2.59 1.70 11.51
N SER A 53 -2.66 1.05 12.68
CA SER A 53 -1.76 1.30 13.81
C SER A 53 -0.29 1.10 13.39
N GLY A 54 0.55 2.13 13.58
CA GLY A 54 1.97 2.11 13.20
C GLY A 54 2.27 2.21 11.69
N LEU A 55 1.25 2.41 10.84
CA LEU A 55 1.38 2.31 9.37
C LEU A 55 1.07 3.62 8.63
N MET A 56 0.75 4.69 9.36
CA MET A 56 0.36 6.00 8.82
C MET A 56 1.54 6.99 8.68
N GLY A 57 2.76 6.57 9.01
CA GLY A 57 3.95 7.39 8.86
C GLY A 57 4.23 7.76 7.40
N PRO A 58 4.89 8.91 7.14
CA PRO A 58 5.37 9.23 5.81
C PRO A 58 6.43 8.21 5.37
N GLY A 59 6.53 8.00 4.05
CA GLY A 59 7.56 7.13 3.51
C GLY A 59 8.95 7.70 3.74
N LEU A 60 9.78 6.96 4.49
CA LEU A 60 11.16 7.32 4.81
C LEU A 60 12.06 7.51 3.58
N GLY A 61 11.68 7.00 2.41
CA GLY A 61 12.49 7.04 1.19
C GLY A 61 12.73 8.42 0.57
N TRP A 62 12.24 9.49 1.20
CA TRP A 62 12.36 10.87 0.72
C TRP A 62 12.78 11.88 1.82
N LEU A 63 13.27 11.39 2.96
CA LEU A 63 14.02 12.19 3.94
C LEU A 63 15.50 12.21 3.57
#